data_AF-A0A1T4SDG9-F1
#
_entry.id   AF-A0A1T4SDG9-F1
#
_cell.length_a   1.000
_cell.length_b   1.000
_cell.length_c   1.000
_cell.angle_alpha   90.00
_cell.angle_beta   90.00
_cell.angle_gamma   90.00
#
_symmetry.space_group_name_H-M   'P 1'
#
loop_
_entity.id
_entity.type
_entity.pdbx_description
1 polymer ?
#
loop_
_entity_poly.entity_id
_entity_poly.type
_entity_poly.pdbx_seq_one_letter_code
_entity_poly.pdbx_strand_id
1 'polypeptide(L)' 'MKIAVCDRCQREGVEGLLCRHCDTSYCYDCLDLHPEDIRLCQECGEFICDECIQGMVECDLVKRERK' A
#
# COMPACT_ATOMS: atom_id res chain seq x y z
N MET A 1 -8.53 2.03 8.76
CA MET A 1 -7.72 3.28 8.75
C MET A 1 -8.42 4.24 7.80
N LYS A 2 -8.61 5.51 8.17
CA LYS A 2 -9.33 6.46 7.31
C LYS A 2 -8.33 7.16 6.38
N ILE A 3 -8.53 7.03 5.08
CA ILE A 3 -7.72 7.71 4.05
C ILE A 3 -8.41 9.00 3.62
N ALA A 4 -7.62 10.01 3.29
CA ALA A 4 -8.14 11.31 2.86
C ALA A 4 -8.87 11.19 1.53
N VAL A 5 -8.25 10.52 0.55
CA VAL A 5 -8.79 10.27 -0.78
C VAL A 5 -8.30 8.90 -1.27
N CYS A 6 -9.14 8.16 -1.98
CA CYS A 6 -8.72 6.97 -2.72
C CYS A 6 -8.18 7.40 -4.08
N ASP A 7 -6.95 7.04 -4.42
CA ASP A 7 -6.33 7.42 -5.68
C ASP A 7 -7.02 6.80 -6.90
N ARG A 8 -7.67 5.64 -6.70
CA ARG A 8 -8.37 4.90 -7.76
C ARG A 8 -9.76 5.44 -8.08
N CYS A 9 -10.59 5.66 -7.07
CA CYS A 9 -11.99 6.07 -7.26
C CYS A 9 -12.25 7.53 -6.87
N GLN A 10 -11.22 8.26 -6.43
CA GLN A 10 -11.26 9.66 -5.98
C GLN A 10 -12.28 9.93 -4.87
N ARG A 11 -12.69 8.90 -4.13
CA ARG A 11 -13.63 9.04 -3.03
C ARG A 11 -12.89 9.54 -1.79
N GLU A 12 -13.43 10.58 -1.16
CA GLU A 12 -12.82 11.23 0.00
C GLU A 12 -13.40 10.71 1.32
N GLY A 13 -12.58 10.73 2.37
CA GLY A 13 -13.01 10.42 3.74
C GLY A 13 -13.48 8.97 3.93
N VAL A 14 -12.91 8.04 3.18
CA VAL A 14 -13.26 6.62 3.20
C VAL A 14 -12.25 5.81 4.01
N GLU A 15 -12.62 4.58 4.33
CA GLU A 15 -11.70 3.63 4.96
C GLU A 15 -10.90 2.86 3.91
N GLY A 16 -9.63 2.65 4.20
CA GLY A 16 -8.71 2.04 3.27
C GLY A 16 -7.35 1.77 3.86
N LEU A 17 -6.42 1.42 2.97
CA LEU A 17 -5.01 1.22 3.24
C LEU A 17 -4.18 2.19 2.42
N LEU A 18 -2.97 2.44 2.89
CA LEU A 18 -1.99 3.26 2.18
C LEU A 18 -0.73 2.46 1.97
N CYS A 19 -0.13 2.62 0.79
CA CYS A 19 1.18 2.09 0.52
C CYS A 19 2.21 2.90 1.28
N ARG A 20 2.99 2.23 2.13
CA ARG A 20 4.04 2.86 2.94
C ARG A 20 5.29 3.26 2.17
N HIS A 21 5.35 2.89 0.90
CA HIS A 21 6.49 3.16 0.04
C HIS A 21 6.27 4.40 -0.85
N CYS A 22 5.09 4.54 -1.45
CA CYS A 22 4.75 5.66 -2.36
C CYS A 22 3.62 6.56 -1.84
N ASP A 23 3.10 6.28 -0.64
CA ASP A 23 1.97 6.99 -0.02
C ASP A 23 0.65 6.92 -0.81
N THR A 24 0.54 6.05 -1.81
CA THR A 24 -0.71 5.84 -2.56
C THR A 24 -1.78 5.20 -1.69
N SER A 25 -2.98 5.77 -1.67
CA SER A 25 -4.09 5.34 -0.83
C SER A 25 -5.21 4.66 -1.62
N TYR A 26 -5.66 3.51 -1.12
CA TYR A 26 -6.72 2.70 -1.72
C TYR A 26 -7.83 2.44 -0.71
N CYS A 27 -9.08 2.69 -1.09
CA CYS A 27 -10.23 2.39 -0.24
C CYS A 27 -10.55 0.89 -0.25
N TYR A 28 -11.17 0.40 0.83
CA TYR A 28 -11.54 -1.01 0.93
C TYR A 28 -12.48 -1.45 -0.19
N ASP A 29 -13.40 -0.60 -0.67
CA ASP A 29 -14.24 -0.94 -1.84
C ASP A 29 -13.42 -1.25 -3.09
N CYS A 30 -12.33 -0.52 -3.34
CA CYS A 30 -11.46 -0.78 -4.48
C CYS A 30 -10.61 -2.03 -4.26
N LEU A 31 -10.15 -2.24 -3.02
CA LEU A 31 -9.36 -3.41 -2.64
C LEU A 31 -10.19 -4.70 -2.62
N ASP A 32 -11.50 -4.61 -2.39
CA ASP A 32 -12.41 -5.77 -2.48
C ASP A 32 -12.51 -6.28 -3.92
N LEU A 33 -12.56 -5.35 -4.88
CA LEU A 33 -12.55 -5.65 -6.30
C LEU A 33 -11.16 -6.05 -6.82
N HIS A 34 -10.10 -5.48 -6.22
CA HIS A 34 -8.72 -5.65 -6.65
C HIS A 34 -7.79 -5.83 -5.44
N PRO A 35 -7.86 -6.99 -4.77
CA PRO A 35 -7.04 -7.26 -3.58
C PRO A 35 -5.56 -7.37 -3.90
N GLU A 36 -5.20 -7.53 -5.17
CA GLU A 36 -3.82 -7.57 -5.63
C GLU A 36 -3.13 -6.20 -5.63
N ASP A 37 -3.87 -5.09 -5.66
CA ASP A 37 -3.30 -3.73 -5.73
C ASP A 37 -2.44 -3.37 -4.53
N ILE A 38 -2.73 -3.94 -3.37
CA ILE A 38 -1.94 -3.74 -2.16
C ILE A 38 -1.71 -5.08 -1.48
N ARG A 39 -0.46 -5.38 -1.16
CA ARG A 39 -0.09 -6.62 -0.49
C ARG A 39 0.79 -6.32 0.71
N LEU A 40 0.73 -7.24 1.68
CA LEU A 40 1.59 -7.19 2.85
C LEU A 40 2.99 -7.66 2.45
N CYS A 41 3.98 -6.79 2.59
CA CYS A 41 5.37 -7.17 2.40
C CYS A 41 5.78 -8.15 3.52
N GLN A 42 6.18 -9.38 3.17
CA GLN A 42 6.61 -10.39 4.14
C GLN A 42 7.95 -10.05 4.80
N GLU A 43 8.70 -9.08 4.25
CA GLU A 43 10.00 -8.69 4.77
C GLU A 43 9.91 -7.59 5.83
N CYS A 44 9.17 -6.50 5.56
CA CYS A 44 9.02 -5.39 6.50
C CYS A 44 7.68 -5.36 7.25
N GLY A 45 6.72 -6.20 6.87
CA GLY A 45 5.39 -6.25 7.48
C GLY A 45 4.49 -5.05 7.14
N GLU A 46 4.90 -4.17 6.23
CA GLU A 46 4.10 -3.01 5.80
C GLU A 46 3.29 -3.31 4.53
N PHE A 47 2.21 -2.55 4.33
CA PHE A 47 1.41 -2.62 3.12
C PHE A 47 2.08 -1.86 1.97
N ILE A 48 2.30 -2.56 0.86
CA ILE A 48 2.96 -2.03 -0.33
C ILE A 48 2.07 -2.29 -1.55
N CYS A 49 1.94 -1.30 -2.44
CA CYS A 49 1.15 -1.48 -3.66
C CYS A 49 1.86 -2.42 -4.65
N ASP A 50 1.10 -3.04 -5.55
CA ASP A 50 1.64 -4.01 -6.52
C ASP A 50 2.72 -3.38 -7.39
N GLU A 51 2.54 -2.14 -7.87
CA GLU A 51 3.55 -1.41 -8.65
C GLU A 51 4.87 -1.26 -7.90
N CYS A 52 4.80 -0.93 -6.61
CA CYS A 52 5.97 -0.83 -5.75
C CYS A 52 6.61 -2.20 -5.51
N ILE A 53 5.83 -3.26 -5.32
CA ILE A 53 6.34 -4.63 -5.16
C ILE A 53 7.01 -5.14 -6.44
N GLN A 54 6.42 -4.90 -7.60
CA GLN A 54 6.98 -5.29 -8.89
C GLN A 54 8.24 -4.48 -9.24
N GLY A 55 8.27 -3.20 -8.86
CA GLY A 55 9.42 -2.31 -9.08
C GLY A 55 10.56 -2.52 -8.07
N MET A 56 10.28 -3.03 -6.88
CA MET A 56 11.28 -3.33 -5.85
C MET A 56 11.84 -4.74 -6.03
N VAL A 57 13.15 -4.83 -6.28
CA VAL A 57 13.88 -6.11 -6.29
C VAL A 57 14.07 -6.64 -4.87
N GLU A 58 14.18 -5.74 -3.87
CA GLU A 58 14.35 -6.04 -2.44
C GLU A 58 13.63 -4.98 -1.59
N CYS A 59 13.16 -5.32 -0.39
CA CYS A 59 12.52 -4.36 0.50
C CYS A 59 13.57 -3.45 1.18
N ASP A 60 13.75 -2.22 0.68
CA ASP A 60 14.71 -1.24 1.25
C ASP A 60 14.39 -0.82 2.70
N LEU A 61 13.16 -1.03 3.18
CA LEU A 61 12.79 -0.77 4.57
C LEU A 61 13.51 -1.71 5.55
N VAL A 62 13.78 -2.97 5.17
CA VAL A 62 14.49 -3.92 6.04
C VAL A 62 15.95 -3.54 6.26
N LYS A 63 16.57 -2.83 5.31
CA LYS A 63 17.94 -2.33 5.48
C LYS A 63 18.06 -1.27 6.58
N ARG A 64 16.96 -0.61 6.98
CA ARG A 64 16.99 0.45 8.01
C ARG A 64 16.94 -0.08 9.45
N GLU A 65 16.41 -1.27 9.72
CA GLU A 65 16.30 -1.80 11.10
C GLU A 65 17.51 -2.63 11.57
N ARG A 66 18.50 -2.90 10.70
CA ARG A 66 19.74 -3.60 11.07
C ARG A 66 20.92 -2.66 11.36
N LYS A 67 20.69 -1.54 12.05
CA LYS A 67 21.78 -0.66 12.48
C LYS A 67 21.71 -0.30 13.95
#